data_AF-A0A9P6LSK3-F1
#
_entry.id   AF-A0A9P6LSK3-F1
#
_cell.length_a   1.000
_cell.length_b   1.000
_cell.length_c   1.000
_cell.angle_alpha   90.00
_cell.angle_beta   90.00
_cell.angle_gamma   90.00
#
_symmetry.space_group_name_H-M   'P 1'
#
loop_
_entity.id
_entity.type
_entity.pdbx_description
1 polymer ?
#
loop_
_entity_poly.entity_id
_entity_poly.type
_entity_poly.pdbx_seq_one_letter_code
_entity_poly.pdbx_strand_id
1 'polypeptide(L)'
;MLSRRETASFVTVVKVLPGVSGKYLLSGAGDATIRVWEFLKGLEILTFNIRENFGMPPAEAEAEEDLTVLSIAICENKNHIAVVVEKESRVLILQWSEEIPKVEVFKILELEGKPLTVEYDRSGKLWALVVPEEGKTELVHVYDNEYVRQEDFTKYVNTFGSKTVETLPELFNTEEMRKHTTDWRELKKAREEKEAARLAGDPDAPLSKKRRKNKNSRKIPEHELKAGSTASTTVTSEEVEE
;
A
#
# COMPACT_ATOMS: atom_id res chain seq x y z
N MET A 1 -29.05 -19.80 10.82
CA MET A 1 -27.64 -19.36 10.83
C MET A 1 -27.31 -18.87 9.43
N LEU A 2 -27.45 -17.56 9.17
CA LEU A 2 -26.94 -16.99 7.93
C LEU A 2 -25.43 -16.79 8.10
N SER A 3 -24.65 -17.58 7.36
CA SER A 3 -23.23 -17.29 7.11
C SER A 3 -23.15 -15.85 6.63
N ARG A 4 -22.47 -15.02 7.42
CA ARG A 4 -22.12 -13.65 7.08
C ARG A 4 -21.26 -13.76 5.83
N ARG A 5 -21.85 -13.47 4.66
CA ARG A 5 -21.13 -13.36 3.38
C ARG A 5 -19.79 -12.69 3.69
N GLU A 6 -18.69 -13.42 3.45
CA GLU A 6 -17.32 -12.92 3.56
C GLU A 6 -17.31 -11.51 3.00
N THR A 7 -17.22 -10.53 3.90
CA THR A 7 -17.22 -9.13 3.47
C THR A 7 -15.90 -8.95 2.75
N ALA A 8 -15.94 -8.97 1.41
CA ALA A 8 -14.76 -8.73 0.58
C ALA A 8 -13.95 -7.59 1.23
N SER A 9 -12.64 -7.75 1.40
CA SER A 9 -11.80 -6.69 1.98
C SER A 9 -11.45 -5.64 0.92
N PHE A 10 -10.83 -4.53 1.32
CA PHE A 10 -10.40 -3.48 0.38
C PHE A 10 -9.32 -4.02 -0.56
N VAL A 11 -9.32 -3.54 -1.79
CA VAL A 11 -8.31 -3.90 -2.79
C VAL A 11 -7.19 -2.89 -2.70
N THR A 12 -5.95 -3.37 -2.59
CA THR A 12 -4.75 -2.53 -2.44
C THR A 12 -4.00 -2.38 -3.75
N VAL A 13 -3.99 -3.45 -4.56
CA VAL A 13 -3.21 -3.51 -5.79
C VAL A 13 -3.96 -4.29 -6.86
N VAL A 14 -3.82 -3.82 -8.10
CA VAL A 14 -4.39 -4.47 -9.29
C VAL A 14 -3.31 -4.47 -10.38
N LYS A 15 -3.10 -5.62 -11.01
CA LYS A 15 -2.14 -5.79 -12.11
C LYS A 15 -2.73 -6.67 -13.20
N VAL A 16 -2.46 -6.35 -14.47
CA VAL A 16 -2.79 -7.25 -15.58
C VAL A 16 -1.69 -8.29 -15.69
N LEU A 17 -2.06 -9.57 -15.79
CA LEU A 17 -1.09 -10.64 -15.99
C LEU A 17 -0.62 -10.64 -17.45
N PRO A 18 0.69 -10.58 -17.70
CA PRO A 18 1.23 -10.75 -19.04
C PRO A 18 0.97 -12.20 -19.49
N GLY A 19 0.77 -12.38 -20.80
CA GLY A 19 0.40 -13.68 -21.37
C GLY A 19 -0.09 -13.55 -22.80
N VAL A 20 -0.34 -14.68 -23.44
CA VAL A 20 -0.75 -14.74 -24.87
C VAL A 20 -2.13 -14.12 -25.05
N SER A 21 -3.03 -14.29 -24.07
CA SER A 21 -4.39 -13.76 -24.17
C SER A 21 -4.61 -12.38 -23.55
N GLY A 22 -3.74 -11.93 -22.63
CA GLY A 22 -3.86 -10.64 -21.94
C GLY A 22 -5.20 -10.41 -21.21
N LYS A 23 -5.95 -11.48 -20.91
CA LYS A 23 -7.33 -11.42 -20.40
C LYS A 23 -7.44 -11.60 -18.89
N TYR A 24 -6.32 -11.87 -18.22
CA TYR A 24 -6.27 -12.12 -16.80
C TYR A 24 -5.79 -10.90 -16.03
N LEU A 25 -6.45 -10.64 -14.91
CA LEU A 25 -6.13 -9.57 -13.98
C LEU A 25 -5.95 -10.18 -12.60
N LEU A 26 -5.00 -9.65 -11.85
CA LEU A 26 -4.66 -10.06 -10.51
C LEU A 26 -4.95 -8.89 -9.57
N SER A 27 -5.58 -9.18 -8.43
CA SER A 27 -5.82 -8.20 -7.37
C SER A 27 -5.32 -8.72 -6.03
N GLY A 28 -4.63 -7.88 -5.26
CA GLY A 28 -4.30 -8.11 -3.86
C GLY A 28 -5.23 -7.33 -2.93
N ALA A 29 -5.50 -7.87 -1.76
CA ALA A 29 -6.46 -7.29 -0.82
C ALA A 29 -5.98 -7.30 0.64
N GLY A 30 -6.71 -6.56 1.48
CA GLY A 30 -6.51 -6.50 2.93
C GLY A 30 -7.03 -7.71 3.70
N ASP A 31 -7.45 -8.78 3.04
CA ASP A 31 -7.80 -10.07 3.65
C ASP A 31 -6.73 -11.14 3.39
N ALA A 32 -5.51 -10.71 3.05
CA ALA A 32 -4.40 -11.58 2.66
C ALA A 32 -4.70 -12.50 1.48
N THR A 33 -5.67 -12.15 0.62
CA THR A 33 -5.96 -12.89 -0.59
C THR A 33 -5.38 -12.23 -1.83
N ILE A 34 -4.99 -13.08 -2.77
CA ILE A 34 -4.75 -12.73 -4.16
C ILE A 34 -5.84 -13.38 -4.97
N ARG A 35 -6.47 -12.60 -5.86
CA ARG A 35 -7.53 -13.10 -6.72
C ARG A 35 -7.15 -12.93 -8.17
N VAL A 36 -7.48 -13.92 -8.98
CA VAL A 36 -7.29 -13.90 -10.43
C VAL A 36 -8.65 -13.84 -11.12
N TRP A 37 -8.76 -12.95 -12.10
CA TRP A 37 -10.00 -12.62 -12.77
C TRP A 37 -9.84 -12.77 -14.28
N GLU A 38 -10.84 -13.34 -14.95
CA GLU A 38 -11.03 -13.11 -16.39
C GLU A 38 -11.84 -11.81 -16.54
N PHE A 39 -11.13 -10.68 -16.64
CA PHE A 39 -11.75 -9.37 -16.42
C PHE A 39 -12.74 -8.95 -17.52
N LEU A 40 -12.58 -9.47 -18.75
CA LEU A 40 -13.53 -9.22 -19.83
C LEU A 40 -14.90 -9.88 -19.59
N LYS A 41 -14.93 -11.00 -18.86
CA LYS A 41 -16.16 -11.69 -18.46
C LYS A 41 -16.64 -11.30 -17.06
N GLY A 42 -15.81 -10.60 -16.30
CA GLY A 42 -16.07 -10.28 -14.89
C GLY A 42 -16.11 -11.50 -13.99
N LEU A 43 -15.39 -12.57 -14.34
CA LEU A 43 -15.40 -13.84 -13.61
C LEU A 43 -14.16 -13.97 -12.72
N GLU A 44 -14.36 -14.25 -11.44
CA GLU A 44 -13.27 -14.71 -10.56
C GLU A 44 -12.94 -16.16 -10.91
N ILE A 45 -11.66 -16.42 -11.19
CA ILE A 45 -11.15 -17.72 -11.61
C ILE A 45 -10.53 -18.46 -10.43
N LEU A 46 -9.82 -17.73 -9.58
CA LEU A 46 -9.05 -18.27 -8.47
C LEU A 46 -8.99 -17.26 -7.33
N THR A 47 -9.07 -17.76 -6.10
CA THR A 47 -8.63 -17.07 -4.89
C THR A 47 -7.49 -17.85 -4.26
N PHE A 48 -6.38 -17.18 -3.98
CA PHE A 48 -5.19 -17.71 -3.32
C PHE A 48 -5.04 -17.05 -1.95
N ASN A 49 -5.06 -17.87 -0.89
CA ASN A 49 -4.95 -17.40 0.49
C ASN A 49 -3.50 -17.44 0.96
N ILE A 50 -2.89 -16.26 1.20
CA ILE A 50 -1.49 -16.18 1.62
C ILE A 50 -1.29 -16.76 3.03
N ARG A 51 -2.26 -16.54 3.93
CA ARG A 51 -2.16 -16.92 5.34
C ARG A 51 -2.01 -18.43 5.52
N GLU A 52 -2.81 -19.20 4.77
CA GLU A 52 -2.71 -20.67 4.73
C GLU A 52 -1.34 -21.13 4.24
N ASN A 53 -0.79 -20.46 3.22
CA ASN A 53 0.52 -20.78 2.65
C ASN A 53 1.70 -20.34 3.53
N PHE A 54 1.47 -19.42 4.45
CA PHE A 54 2.41 -19.06 5.51
C PHE A 54 2.37 -19.99 6.73
N GLY A 55 1.46 -20.97 6.75
CA GLY A 55 1.29 -21.88 7.88
C GLY A 55 0.74 -21.18 9.12
N MET A 56 0.09 -20.02 8.96
CA MET A 56 -0.46 -19.23 10.04
C MET A 56 -1.86 -19.72 10.44
N PRO A 57 -2.24 -19.62 11.72
CA PRO A 57 -3.57 -20.02 12.19
C PRO A 57 -4.66 -19.18 11.51
N PRO A 58 -5.91 -19.66 11.35
CA PRO A 58 -6.98 -18.90 10.73
C PRO A 58 -7.23 -17.55 11.43
N ALA A 59 -7.64 -16.54 10.68
CA ALA A 59 -7.90 -15.19 11.21
C ALA A 59 -8.89 -15.15 12.38
N GLU A 60 -9.84 -16.09 12.41
CA GLU A 60 -10.90 -16.14 13.42
C GLU A 60 -10.45 -16.75 14.76
N ALA A 61 -9.34 -17.49 14.78
CA ALA A 61 -8.89 -18.21 15.96
C ALA A 61 -8.13 -17.29 16.94
N GLU A 62 -7.23 -16.44 16.43
CA GLU A 62 -6.37 -15.54 17.21
C GLU A 62 -5.95 -14.35 16.33
N ALA A 63 -6.83 -13.36 16.15
CA ALA A 63 -6.53 -12.15 15.36
C ALA A 63 -5.69 -11.17 16.18
N GLU A 64 -4.35 -11.20 16.04
CA GLU A 64 -3.52 -10.06 16.44
C GLU A 64 -3.06 -9.19 15.27
N GLU A 65 -2.97 -9.70 14.03
CA GLU A 65 -2.53 -8.89 12.89
C GLU A 65 -3.35 -9.15 11.60
N ASP A 66 -3.91 -8.08 11.03
CA ASP A 66 -4.59 -8.04 9.73
C ASP A 66 -3.52 -8.08 8.62
N LEU A 67 -3.25 -9.26 8.03
CA LEU A 67 -2.33 -9.37 6.90
C LEU A 67 -2.90 -8.68 5.65
N THR A 68 -2.18 -7.68 5.16
CA THR A 68 -2.59 -6.88 3.99
C THR A 68 -1.60 -7.04 2.86
N VAL A 69 -2.06 -7.39 1.66
CA VAL A 69 -1.18 -7.37 0.48
C VAL A 69 -0.79 -5.92 0.19
N LEU A 70 0.51 -5.62 0.22
CA LEU A 70 1.03 -4.26 0.07
C LEU A 70 1.47 -3.97 -1.37
N SER A 71 2.18 -4.91 -1.99
CA SER A 71 2.72 -4.73 -3.35
C SER A 71 2.77 -6.05 -4.10
N ILE A 72 2.60 -5.96 -5.42
CA ILE A 72 2.72 -7.09 -6.34
C ILE A 72 3.52 -6.66 -7.56
N ALA A 73 4.54 -7.43 -7.90
CA ALA A 73 5.33 -7.29 -9.11
C ALA A 73 5.26 -8.55 -9.95
N ILE A 74 5.26 -8.40 -11.27
CA ILE A 74 5.16 -9.52 -12.20
C ILE A 74 6.42 -9.57 -13.06
N CYS A 75 6.99 -10.75 -13.17
CA CYS A 75 8.17 -11.03 -13.97
C CYS A 75 7.73 -11.53 -15.35
N GLU A 76 7.97 -10.73 -16.38
CA GLU A 76 7.51 -11.03 -17.75
C GLU A 76 8.19 -12.26 -18.36
N ASN A 77 9.38 -12.65 -17.89
CA ASN A 77 10.17 -13.71 -18.50
C ASN A 77 10.02 -15.10 -17.84
N LYS A 78 9.48 -15.17 -16.61
CA LYS A 78 9.32 -16.44 -15.85
C LYS A 78 7.90 -16.73 -15.41
N ASN A 79 6.95 -15.85 -15.71
CA ASN A 79 5.60 -15.90 -15.16
C ASN A 79 5.60 -15.98 -13.63
N HIS A 80 6.62 -15.40 -12.99
CA HIS A 80 6.72 -15.29 -11.55
C HIS A 80 6.02 -14.02 -11.08
N ILE A 81 5.37 -14.10 -9.92
CA ILE A 81 4.69 -12.98 -9.26
C ILE A 81 5.31 -12.84 -7.88
N ALA A 82 5.92 -11.70 -7.59
CA ALA A 82 6.40 -11.36 -6.26
C ALA A 82 5.31 -10.62 -5.50
N VAL A 83 5.06 -11.04 -4.27
CA VAL A 83 4.00 -10.50 -3.40
C VAL A 83 4.62 -10.08 -2.08
N VAL A 84 4.40 -8.82 -1.72
CA VAL A 84 4.75 -8.25 -0.44
C VAL A 84 3.50 -8.16 0.42
N VAL A 85 3.59 -8.68 1.64
CA VAL A 85 2.59 -8.48 2.68
C VAL A 85 3.11 -7.44 3.65
N GLU A 86 2.23 -6.53 4.05
CA GLU A 86 2.54 -5.47 5.00
C GLU A 86 3.08 -6.06 6.31
N LYS A 87 4.12 -5.42 6.86
CA LYS A 87 4.82 -5.78 8.12
C LYS A 87 5.53 -7.14 8.15
N GLU A 88 5.42 -7.95 7.11
CA GLU A 88 6.10 -9.24 6.98
C GLU A 88 7.47 -9.09 6.31
N SER A 89 8.51 -9.69 6.89
CA SER A 89 9.88 -9.71 6.30
C SER A 89 10.05 -10.74 5.18
N ARG A 90 8.95 -11.23 4.60
CA ARG A 90 8.94 -12.29 3.59
C ARG A 90 8.28 -11.79 2.31
N VAL A 91 8.82 -12.22 1.18
CA VAL A 91 8.22 -12.04 -0.15
C VAL A 91 7.80 -13.41 -0.67
N LEU A 92 6.53 -13.58 -1.03
CA LEU A 92 6.12 -14.78 -1.75
C LEU A 92 6.45 -14.61 -3.22
N ILE A 93 7.10 -15.62 -3.77
CA ILE A 93 7.25 -15.81 -5.20
C ILE A 93 6.26 -16.88 -5.61
N LEU A 94 5.31 -16.50 -6.45
CA LEU A 94 4.29 -17.39 -6.99
C LEU A 94 4.56 -17.64 -8.47
N GLN A 95 4.22 -18.84 -8.94
CA GLN A 95 4.25 -19.21 -10.35
C GLN A 95 2.82 -19.09 -10.92
N TRP A 96 2.66 -18.38 -12.03
CA TRP A 96 1.43 -18.34 -12.81
C TRP A 96 1.49 -19.28 -14.01
N SER A 97 0.39 -19.99 -14.26
CA SER A 97 0.14 -20.75 -15.49
C SER A 97 -1.14 -20.26 -16.16
N GLU A 98 -1.04 -19.87 -17.44
CA GLU A 98 -2.18 -19.42 -18.24
C GLU A 98 -2.95 -20.60 -18.86
N GLU A 99 -2.26 -21.69 -19.22
CA GLU A 99 -2.87 -22.88 -19.84
C GLU A 99 -3.88 -23.54 -18.90
N ILE A 100 -3.49 -23.65 -17.64
CA ILE A 100 -4.34 -24.08 -16.54
C ILE A 100 -4.31 -22.94 -15.53
N PRO A 101 -5.28 -22.00 -15.58
CA PRO A 101 -5.33 -20.80 -14.74
C PRO A 101 -5.13 -21.12 -13.26
N LYS A 102 -3.89 -21.03 -12.80
CA LYS A 102 -3.48 -21.47 -11.47
C LYS A 102 -2.28 -20.66 -11.00
N VAL A 103 -2.28 -20.39 -9.70
CA VAL A 103 -1.17 -19.79 -8.96
C VAL A 103 -0.65 -20.82 -7.96
N GLU A 104 0.66 -21.03 -7.93
CA GLU A 104 1.34 -21.93 -6.99
C GLU A 104 2.48 -21.21 -6.30
N VAL A 105 2.79 -21.60 -5.06
CA VAL A 105 3.98 -21.09 -4.37
C VAL A 105 5.22 -21.69 -5.03
N PHE A 106 6.08 -20.82 -5.57
CA PHE A 106 7.38 -21.20 -6.10
C PHE A 106 8.46 -21.10 -5.03
N LYS A 107 8.51 -19.99 -4.29
CA LYS A 107 9.50 -19.74 -3.24
C LYS A 107 8.96 -18.76 -2.20
N ILE A 108 9.37 -18.92 -0.95
CA ILE A 108 9.23 -17.88 0.07
C ILE A 108 10.63 -17.32 0.29
N LEU A 109 10.79 -16.02 0.08
CA LEU A 109 12.07 -15.33 0.18
C LEU A 109 12.09 -14.52 1.48
N GLU A 110 12.98 -14.88 2.40
CA GLU A 110 13.21 -14.13 3.63
C GLU A 110 14.15 -12.95 3.37
N LEU A 111 13.75 -11.77 3.82
CA LEU A 111 14.50 -10.53 3.69
C LEU A 111 15.05 -10.10 5.04
N GLU A 112 16.21 -9.46 5.01
CA GLU A 112 16.72 -8.73 6.17
C GLU A 112 15.98 -7.39 6.29
N GLY A 113 14.85 -7.40 7.00
CA GLY A 113 13.99 -6.24 7.19
C GLY A 113 12.68 -6.36 6.39
N LYS A 114 11.79 -5.38 6.59
CA LYS A 114 10.43 -5.43 6.04
C LYS A 114 10.37 -4.76 4.67
N PRO A 115 10.05 -5.49 3.58
CA PRO A 115 9.86 -4.89 2.27
C PRO A 115 8.65 -3.94 2.24
N LEU A 116 8.81 -2.79 1.60
CA LEU A 116 7.72 -1.88 1.26
C LEU A 116 7.16 -2.17 -0.13
N THR A 117 8.04 -2.46 -1.07
CA THR A 117 7.66 -2.77 -2.44
C THR A 117 8.72 -3.64 -3.09
N VAL A 118 8.30 -4.33 -4.14
CA VAL A 118 9.15 -5.10 -5.02
C VAL A 118 8.87 -4.71 -6.47
N GLU A 119 9.85 -4.87 -7.34
CA GLU A 119 9.69 -4.73 -8.79
C GLU A 119 10.68 -5.65 -9.52
N TYR A 120 10.28 -6.22 -10.65
CA TYR A 120 11.20 -6.94 -11.53
C TYR A 120 11.80 -5.99 -12.56
N ASP A 121 13.11 -6.09 -12.79
CA ASP A 121 13.72 -5.43 -13.94
C ASP A 121 13.54 -6.26 -15.22
N ARG A 122 13.94 -5.67 -16.36
CA ARG A 122 13.86 -6.32 -17.69
C ARG A 122 14.71 -7.58 -17.82
N SER A 123 15.70 -7.77 -16.94
CA SER A 123 16.54 -8.97 -16.90
C SER A 123 15.94 -10.08 -16.04
N GLY A 124 14.86 -9.79 -15.30
CA GLY A 124 14.17 -10.71 -14.40
C GLY A 124 14.72 -10.72 -12.97
N LYS A 125 15.63 -9.79 -12.63
CA LYS A 125 16.09 -9.62 -11.24
C LYS A 125 14.98 -8.96 -10.42
N LEU A 126 14.84 -9.40 -9.18
CA LEU A 126 13.88 -8.84 -8.24
C LEU A 126 14.56 -7.75 -7.40
N TRP A 127 14.04 -6.54 -7.48
CA TRP A 127 14.44 -5.42 -6.64
C TRP A 127 13.43 -5.29 -5.51
N ALA A 128 13.91 -5.15 -4.27
CA ALA A 128 13.08 -4.94 -3.09
C ALA A 128 13.54 -3.67 -2.37
N LEU A 129 12.61 -2.76 -2.12
CA LEU A 129 12.83 -1.63 -1.21
C LEU A 129 12.47 -2.10 0.20
N VAL A 130 13.40 -1.95 1.13
CA VAL A 130 13.29 -2.45 2.51
C VAL A 130 13.31 -1.29 3.49
N VAL A 131 12.49 -1.40 4.54
CA VAL A 131 12.52 -0.43 5.64
C VAL A 131 13.84 -0.60 6.41
N PRO A 132 14.63 0.47 6.56
CA PRO A 132 15.82 0.42 7.41
C PRO A 132 15.41 0.22 8.87
N GLU A 133 16.09 -0.69 9.55
CA GLU A 133 15.88 -1.00 10.97
C GLU A 133 17.11 -0.56 11.78
N GLU A 134 16.96 -0.50 13.11
CA GLU A 134 18.07 -0.11 13.98
C GLU A 134 19.27 -1.06 13.79
N GLY A 135 20.42 -0.52 13.36
CA GLY A 135 21.61 -1.30 13.03
C GLY A 135 21.64 -1.91 11.63
N LYS A 136 20.57 -1.80 10.83
CA LYS A 136 20.50 -2.25 9.43
C LYS A 136 20.05 -1.11 8.52
N THR A 137 21.00 -0.51 7.83
CA THR A 137 20.76 0.70 7.01
C THR A 137 20.55 0.41 5.53
N GLU A 138 20.50 -0.86 5.14
CA GLU A 138 20.29 -1.21 3.74
C GLU A 138 18.86 -0.84 3.32
N LEU A 139 18.77 -0.13 2.20
CA LEU A 139 17.50 0.38 1.68
C LEU A 139 16.98 -0.49 0.55
N VAL A 140 17.88 -1.12 -0.19
CA VAL A 140 17.53 -1.89 -1.38
C VAL A 140 18.24 -3.23 -1.36
N HIS A 141 17.48 -4.29 -1.61
CA HIS A 141 18.00 -5.63 -1.91
C HIS A 141 17.73 -5.96 -3.37
N VAL A 142 18.69 -6.63 -4.02
CA VAL A 142 18.52 -7.15 -5.38
C VAL A 142 18.77 -8.65 -5.35
N TYR A 143 17.91 -9.38 -6.03
CA TYR A 143 18.01 -10.82 -6.17
C TYR A 143 18.10 -11.19 -7.65
N ASP A 144 18.96 -12.14 -7.95
CA ASP A 144 19.10 -12.64 -9.31
C ASP A 144 17.93 -13.53 -9.74
N ASN A 145 18.13 -14.22 -10.86
CA ASN A 145 17.10 -15.04 -11.45
C ASN A 145 16.74 -16.29 -10.65
N GLU A 146 17.60 -16.71 -9.73
CA GLU A 146 17.44 -17.85 -8.82
C GLU A 146 17.05 -17.38 -7.39
N TYR A 147 16.80 -16.08 -7.26
CA TYR A 147 16.53 -15.39 -6.01
C TYR A 147 17.70 -15.48 -5.02
N VAL A 148 18.92 -15.37 -5.51
CA VAL A 148 20.15 -15.22 -4.70
C VAL A 148 20.50 -13.74 -4.60
N ARG A 149 20.80 -13.27 -3.38
CA ARG A 149 21.09 -11.86 -3.09
C ARG A 149 22.35 -11.38 -3.82
N GLN A 150 22.27 -10.18 -4.40
CA GLN A 150 23.33 -9.55 -5.19
C GLN A 150 23.70 -8.18 -4.61
N GLU A 151 24.79 -8.12 -3.85
CA GLU A 151 25.21 -6.89 -3.14
C GLU A 151 25.88 -5.87 -4.06
N ASP A 152 26.53 -6.32 -5.14
CA ASP A 152 27.27 -5.44 -6.05
C ASP A 152 26.36 -4.37 -6.70
N PHE A 153 25.09 -4.71 -6.96
CA PHE A 153 24.13 -3.78 -7.56
C PHE A 153 23.63 -2.71 -6.57
N THR A 154 23.65 -2.99 -5.27
CA THR A 154 23.06 -2.13 -4.24
C THR A 154 24.08 -1.38 -3.42
N LYS A 155 25.37 -1.76 -3.51
CA LYS A 155 26.48 -1.16 -2.75
C LYS A 155 26.45 0.36 -2.75
N TYR A 156 26.31 0.99 -3.92
CA TYR A 156 26.28 2.45 -4.01
C TYR A 156 25.04 3.04 -3.32
N VAL A 157 23.86 2.50 -3.58
CA VAL A 157 22.60 3.02 -3.02
C VAL A 157 22.57 2.85 -1.50
N ASN A 158 23.00 1.70 -1.00
CA ASN A 158 23.00 1.40 0.44
C ASN A 158 24.10 2.14 1.21
N THR A 159 25.20 2.54 0.56
CA THR A 159 26.26 3.34 1.20
C THR A 159 25.92 4.84 1.23
N PHE A 160 25.37 5.36 0.13
CA PHE A 160 25.17 6.80 -0.05
C PHE A 160 23.78 7.30 0.38
N GLY A 161 22.91 6.41 0.89
CA GLY A 161 21.55 6.71 1.35
C GLY A 161 21.48 8.04 2.10
N SER A 162 20.86 9.03 1.46
CA SER A 162 21.06 10.43 1.81
C SER A 162 20.19 10.83 3.00
N LYS A 163 20.85 11.34 4.05
CA LYS A 163 20.31 11.92 5.29
C LYS A 163 19.70 10.91 6.26
N THR A 164 20.33 10.82 7.42
CA THR A 164 19.74 10.24 8.62
C THR A 164 18.61 11.14 9.10
N VAL A 165 17.51 10.52 9.55
CA VAL A 165 16.41 11.21 10.23
C VAL A 165 16.36 10.71 11.66
N GLU A 166 15.99 11.58 12.61
CA GLU A 166 15.83 11.17 14.02
C GLU A 166 14.66 10.20 14.21
N THR A 167 13.62 10.33 13.40
CA THR A 167 12.44 9.47 13.42
C THR A 167 11.98 9.16 12.00
N LEU A 168 11.77 7.88 11.70
CA LEU A 168 11.16 7.47 10.45
C LEU A 168 9.65 7.75 10.49
N PRO A 169 9.06 8.23 9.38
CA PRO A 169 7.60 8.30 9.28
C PRO A 169 6.99 6.91 9.35
N GLU A 170 5.68 6.85 9.59
CA GLU A 170 4.92 5.60 9.47
C GLU A 170 4.86 5.18 7.99
N LEU A 171 5.41 4.01 7.68
CA LEU A 171 5.55 3.49 6.31
C LEU A 171 4.53 2.41 5.97
N PHE A 172 3.76 1.96 6.97
CA PHE A 172 2.79 0.85 6.87
C PHE A 172 1.41 1.34 7.30
N ASN A 173 0.66 1.91 6.36
CA ASN A 173 -0.65 2.51 6.64
C ASN A 173 -1.76 1.83 5.84
N THR A 174 -1.46 0.76 5.10
CA THR A 174 -2.44 0.16 4.16
C THR A 174 -3.47 -0.66 4.91
N GLU A 175 -3.08 -1.31 6.01
CA GLU A 175 -3.96 -1.97 6.97
C GLU A 175 -5.02 -1.03 7.59
N GLU A 176 -4.74 0.27 7.65
CA GLU A 176 -5.69 1.26 8.18
C GLU A 176 -6.84 1.56 7.22
N MET A 177 -6.74 1.10 5.96
CA MET A 177 -7.83 1.25 5.02
C MET A 177 -9.04 0.45 5.50
N ARG A 178 -10.21 1.10 5.56
CA ARG A 178 -11.46 0.45 5.94
C ARG A 178 -12.47 0.62 4.84
N LYS A 179 -13.25 -0.43 4.57
CA LYS A 179 -14.44 -0.31 3.74
C LYS A 179 -15.47 0.52 4.48
N HIS A 180 -15.83 1.67 3.92
CA HIS A 180 -17.07 2.32 4.30
C HIS A 180 -18.24 1.45 3.83
N THR A 181 -18.86 0.74 4.77
CA THR A 181 -20.00 -0.16 4.54
C THR A 181 -21.31 0.58 4.28
N THR A 182 -21.31 1.91 4.34
CA THR A 182 -22.50 2.72 4.09
C THR A 182 -22.63 2.98 2.60
N ASP A 183 -23.66 2.43 1.96
CA ASP A 183 -23.97 2.72 0.56
C ASP A 183 -24.24 4.23 0.44
N TRP A 184 -23.46 4.91 -0.40
CA TRP A 184 -23.61 6.35 -0.63
C TRP A 184 -25.00 6.69 -1.18
N ARG A 185 -25.68 5.74 -1.84
CA ARG A 185 -27.08 5.88 -2.31
C ARG A 185 -28.05 5.88 -1.15
N GLU A 186 -27.85 5.01 -0.16
CA GLU A 186 -28.65 5.00 1.07
C GLU A 186 -28.41 6.27 1.89
N LEU A 187 -27.16 6.73 1.99
CA LEU A 187 -26.81 8.01 2.61
C LEU A 187 -27.45 9.20 1.88
N LYS A 188 -27.46 9.18 0.54
CA LYS A 188 -28.08 10.22 -0.29
C LYS A 188 -29.60 10.23 -0.10
N LYS A 189 -30.24 9.06 -0.18
CA LYS A 189 -31.69 8.90 0.05
C LYS A 189 -32.08 9.36 1.46
N ALA A 190 -31.35 8.93 2.48
CA ALA A 190 -31.58 9.36 3.86
C ALA A 190 -31.34 10.86 4.08
N ARG A 191 -30.47 11.49 3.28
CA ARG A 191 -30.25 12.95 3.32
C ARG A 191 -31.40 13.70 2.65
N GLU A 192 -31.86 13.23 1.50
CA GLU A 192 -33.01 13.78 0.77
C GLU A 192 -34.31 13.65 1.58
N GLU A 193 -34.56 12.50 2.20
CA GLU A 193 -35.72 12.27 3.10
C GLU A 193 -35.68 13.21 4.32
N LYS A 194 -34.50 13.42 4.93
CA LYS A 194 -34.35 14.37 6.04
C LYS A 194 -34.57 15.81 5.62
N GLU A 195 -34.13 16.19 4.43
CA GLU A 195 -34.31 17.53 3.89
C GLU A 195 -35.77 17.80 3.54
N ALA A 196 -36.47 16.81 2.97
CA ALA A 196 -37.90 16.84 2.70
C ALA A 196 -38.73 16.94 4.01
N ALA A 197 -38.42 16.14 5.03
CA ALA A 197 -39.08 16.21 6.34
C ALA A 197 -38.91 17.59 7.01
N ARG A 198 -37.72 18.19 6.87
CA ARG A 198 -37.46 19.55 7.36
C ARG A 198 -38.28 20.61 6.60
N LEU A 199 -38.41 20.48 5.28
CA LEU A 199 -39.25 21.38 4.47
C LEU A 199 -40.74 21.23 4.81
N ALA A 200 -41.17 20.02 5.19
CA ALA A 200 -42.54 19.72 5.61
C ALA A 200 -42.88 20.18 7.04
N GLY A 201 -41.91 20.73 7.79
CA GLY A 201 -42.13 21.26 9.14
C GLY A 201 -42.31 20.18 10.22
N ASP A 202 -41.78 18.98 10.01
CA ASP A 202 -41.86 17.87 10.96
C ASP A 202 -41.09 18.20 12.26
N PRO A 203 -41.77 18.27 13.43
CA PRO A 203 -41.13 18.61 14.71
C PRO A 203 -40.16 17.53 15.23
N ASP A 204 -40.24 16.29 14.73
CA ASP A 204 -39.38 15.16 15.14
C ASP A 204 -38.17 14.96 14.21
N ALA A 205 -37.94 15.86 13.25
CA ALA A 205 -36.81 15.77 12.33
C ALA A 205 -35.47 15.76 13.09
N PRO A 206 -34.58 14.76 12.89
CA PRO A 206 -33.35 14.64 13.65
C PRO A 206 -32.41 15.82 13.36
N LEU A 207 -32.15 16.63 14.39
CA LEU A 207 -31.21 17.75 14.33
C LEU A 207 -29.85 17.27 13.82
N SER A 208 -29.27 17.99 12.84
CA SER A 208 -27.97 17.63 12.30
C SER A 208 -26.95 17.62 13.43
N LYS A 209 -26.43 16.43 13.78
CA LYS A 209 -25.30 16.34 14.70
C LYS A 209 -24.16 17.14 14.05
N LYS A 210 -23.81 18.29 14.65
CA LYS A 210 -22.60 19.04 14.27
C LYS A 210 -21.46 18.03 14.21
N ARG A 211 -20.81 17.90 13.04
CA ARG A 211 -19.58 17.12 12.87
C ARG A 211 -18.70 17.43 14.07
N ARG A 212 -18.43 16.43 14.91
CA ARG A 212 -17.33 16.51 15.87
C ARG A 212 -16.11 16.84 15.01
N LYS A 213 -15.55 18.05 15.17
CA LYS A 213 -14.25 18.38 14.58
C LYS A 213 -13.29 17.31 15.08
N ASN A 214 -12.69 16.59 14.14
CA ASN A 214 -11.67 15.61 14.43
C ASN A 214 -10.56 16.32 15.22
N LYS A 215 -10.21 15.82 16.41
CA LYS A 215 -9.18 16.44 17.27
C LYS A 215 -7.76 16.32 16.67
N ASN A 216 -7.59 15.63 15.54
CA ASN A 216 -6.32 15.50 14.82
C ASN A 216 -6.13 16.41 13.60
N SER A 217 -6.96 17.44 13.39
CA SER A 217 -6.56 18.51 12.46
C SER A 217 -5.47 19.36 13.14
N ARG A 218 -4.20 18.95 13.02
CA ARG A 218 -3.05 19.82 13.33
C ARG A 218 -3.25 21.13 12.54
N LYS A 219 -3.34 22.24 13.29
CA LYS A 219 -3.30 23.58 12.72
C LYS A 219 -1.98 23.72 11.97
N ILE A 220 -2.05 24.05 10.68
CA ILE A 220 -0.93 24.62 9.94
C ILE A 220 -0.65 25.97 10.61
N PRO A 221 0.57 26.24 11.12
CA PRO A 221 0.90 27.57 11.61
C PRO A 221 0.91 28.54 10.42
N GLU A 222 0.03 29.54 10.44
CA GLU A 222 0.14 30.71 9.59
C GLU A 222 1.41 31.46 9.99
N HIS A 223 2.43 31.45 9.14
CA HIS A 223 3.55 32.36 9.30
C HIS A 223 3.09 33.73 8.80
N GLU A 224 2.86 34.67 9.73
CA GLU A 224 2.51 36.05 9.40
C GLU A 224 3.63 36.67 8.56
N LEU A 225 3.28 37.03 7.31
CA LEU A 225 3.92 38.09 6.56
C LEU A 225 3.57 39.42 7.23
N LYS A 226 4.53 40.03 7.93
CA LYS A 226 4.53 41.47 8.20
C LYS A 226 5.85 42.07 7.73
N ALA A 227 5.75 42.76 6.60
CA ALA A 227 6.71 43.76 6.18
C ALA A 227 6.57 45.03 7.04
N GLY A 228 7.69 45.71 7.34
CA GLY A 228 7.67 47.14 7.68
C GLY A 228 8.73 47.66 8.65
N SER A 229 9.92 47.97 8.11
CA SER A 229 10.86 49.07 8.44
C SER A 229 11.23 49.38 9.91
N THR A 230 12.51 49.38 10.29
CA THR A 230 13.50 50.50 10.22
C THR A 230 14.75 50.00 11.02
N ALA A 231 16.03 50.37 10.84
CA ALA A 231 16.75 51.43 10.15
C ALA A 231 18.23 51.00 9.94
N SER A 232 18.90 51.72 9.04
CA SER A 232 20.33 52.12 9.08
C SER A 232 21.42 51.06 8.94
N THR A 233 22.08 51.03 7.76
CA THR A 233 23.54 50.81 7.71
C THR A 233 24.15 51.67 6.60
N THR A 234 25.09 52.50 7.03
CA THR A 234 26.01 53.34 6.28
C THR A 234 26.88 52.55 5.30
N VAL A 235 27.05 53.12 4.11
CA VAL A 235 27.95 52.66 3.04
C VAL A 235 29.35 53.15 3.32
N THR A 236 30.34 52.25 3.34
CA THR A 236 31.74 52.57 3.06
C THR A 236 32.18 51.72 1.87
N SER A 237 32.45 52.42 0.78
CA SER A 237 33.07 51.97 -0.45
C SER A 237 34.57 51.71 -0.21
N GLU A 238 35.06 50.54 -0.62
CA GLU A 238 36.47 50.35 -0.95
C GLU A 238 36.58 50.07 -2.45
N GLU A 239 37.39 50.91 -3.07
CA GLU A 239 37.77 50.94 -4.48
C GLU A 239 38.66 49.74 -4.82
N VAL A 240 38.48 49.22 -6.04
CA VAL A 240 39.44 48.34 -6.70
C VAL A 240 40.16 49.22 -7.73
N GLU A 241 41.43 49.51 -7.47
CA GLU A 241 42.39 49.94 -8.50
C GLU A 241 43.26 48.75 -8.93
N GLU A 242 43.49 48.71 -10.24
CA GLU A 242 44.44 47.95 -11.10
C GLU A 242 45.20 46.71 -10.56
#